data_AF-A0A8H7N321-F1
#
_entry.id   AF-A0A8H7N321-F1
#
_cell.length_a   1.000
_cell.length_b   1.000
_cell.length_c   1.000
_cell.angle_alpha   90.00
_cell.angle_beta   90.00
_cell.angle_gamma   90.00
#
_symmetry.space_group_name_H-M   'P 1'
#
loop_
_entity.id
_entity.type
_entity.pdbx_description
1 polymer ?
#
loop_
_entity_poly.entity_id
_entity_poly.type
_entity_poly.pdbx_seq_one_letter_code
_entity_poly.pdbx_strand_id
1 'polypeptide(L)'
;MFGLGKDQSHTKIDAVEKPQRWCTFRRKMLVLVGVVLVLVIGLAVGLGVGLTRGKGGGDADDDGGDDGSHNKSNNTDVPTSGPNRTEIWKPKPNTSWQIILRYPADISSSSVISPDVDVYDLDLFDNHISTFKTLQDSGKKVICYFSAGSYEDWREDKGEWDDKDLGKGLEGWAGEKWVNVSSPNVHKVMKERINLAWRKGCDAIDPDNVDGYQNDNGLGLTEQDSVNYMKFLSEEAEVQHVHRPEERRRHHQRGHRRDPLLRQRAVHPVL
;
A
#
# COMPACT_ATOMS: atom_id res chain seq x y z
N MET A 1 -38.08 59.25 48.14
CA MET A 1 -36.98 58.70 48.96
C MET A 1 -36.30 57.63 48.12
N PHE A 2 -35.17 57.96 47.49
CA PHE A 2 -33.81 57.60 47.95
C PHE A 2 -33.68 56.07 48.14
N GLY A 3 -32.80 55.33 47.49
CA GLY A 3 -31.71 55.66 46.58
C GLY A 3 -30.97 54.37 46.20
N LEU A 4 -30.39 54.44 45.00
CA LEU A 4 -29.35 53.62 44.38
C LEU A 4 -28.47 52.74 45.28
N GLY A 5 -28.20 51.52 44.78
CA GLY A 5 -27.06 50.68 45.15
C GLY A 5 -26.80 49.61 44.09
N LYS A 6 -26.10 49.98 43.01
CA LYS A 6 -25.47 49.06 42.05
C LYS A 6 -24.26 48.41 42.73
N ASP A 7 -24.10 47.11 42.58
CA ASP A 7 -22.75 46.52 42.55
C ASP A 7 -22.71 45.45 41.46
N GLN A 8 -22.06 45.80 40.34
CA GLN A 8 -21.67 44.87 39.30
C GLN A 8 -20.17 44.63 39.48
N SER A 9 -19.81 43.47 40.00
CA SER A 9 -18.43 43.02 40.02
C SER A 9 -18.03 42.58 38.61
N HIS A 10 -17.40 43.50 37.89
CA HIS A 10 -16.58 43.26 36.70
C HIS A 10 -15.41 42.33 37.06
N THR A 11 -15.41 41.10 36.56
CA THR A 11 -14.18 40.31 36.39
C THR A 11 -13.66 40.51 34.97
N LYS A 12 -12.72 41.43 34.85
CA LYS A 12 -11.80 41.54 33.72
C LYS A 12 -10.71 40.50 33.95
N ILE A 13 -10.60 39.49 33.08
CA ILE A 13 -9.38 38.69 32.98
C ILE A 13 -8.82 38.86 31.58
N ASP A 14 -7.56 39.26 31.59
CA ASP A 14 -6.82 39.86 30.51
C ASP A 14 -6.51 38.88 29.38
N ALA A 15 -6.39 39.44 28.18
CA ALA A 15 -5.93 38.74 26.99
C ALA A 15 -4.52 38.17 27.22
N VAL A 16 -4.36 36.87 26.95
CA VAL A 16 -3.06 36.20 26.94
C VAL A 16 -2.25 36.71 25.73
N GLU A 17 -1.26 37.54 26.02
CA GLU A 17 -0.22 37.97 25.07
C GLU A 17 0.63 36.74 24.65
N LYS A 18 0.78 36.52 23.34
CA LYS A 18 1.62 35.45 22.79
C LYS A 18 3.11 35.83 22.90
N PRO A 19 3.99 35.03 23.51
CA PRO A 19 5.43 35.36 23.52
C PRO A 19 6.08 35.05 22.16
N GLN A 20 6.41 36.15 21.49
CA GLN A 20 7.63 36.46 20.72
C GLN A 20 8.29 35.38 19.84
N ARG A 21 8.16 35.65 18.52
CA ARG A 21 8.87 35.12 17.34
C ARG A 21 10.41 35.34 17.33
N TRP A 22 11.09 35.40 18.47
CA TRP A 22 12.53 35.76 18.51
C TRP A 22 13.48 34.54 18.55
N CYS A 23 13.04 33.38 19.03
CA CYS A 23 13.91 32.18 19.10
C CYS A 23 13.96 31.32 17.83
N THR A 24 13.01 31.45 16.90
CA THR A 24 12.95 30.62 15.69
C THR A 24 13.83 31.15 14.55
N PHE A 25 14.14 32.45 14.53
CA PHE A 25 14.97 33.05 13.49
C PHE A 25 16.46 32.67 13.64
N ARG A 26 16.98 32.63 14.88
CA ARG A 26 18.38 32.25 15.15
C ARG A 26 18.67 30.78 14.84
N ARG A 27 17.72 29.86 15.11
CA ARG A 27 17.86 28.44 14.73
C ARG A 27 17.84 28.23 13.21
N LYS A 28 16.99 28.96 12.47
CA LYS A 28 16.92 28.87 11.00
C LYS A 28 18.19 29.40 10.31
N MET A 29 18.81 30.45 10.83
CA MET A 29 20.07 30.98 10.29
C MET A 29 21.27 30.05 10.50
N LEU A 30 21.36 29.36 11.66
CA LEU A 30 22.45 28.42 11.93
C LEU A 30 22.41 27.17 11.04
N VAL A 31 21.21 26.69 10.67
CA VAL A 31 21.05 25.54 9.76
C VAL A 31 21.47 25.90 8.32
N LEU A 32 21.15 27.11 7.85
CA LEU A 32 21.54 27.56 6.51
C LEU A 32 23.06 27.70 6.33
N VAL A 33 23.77 28.21 7.34
CA VAL A 33 25.24 28.33 7.29
C VAL A 33 25.93 26.97 7.29
N GLY A 34 25.39 25.98 8.04
CA GLY A 34 25.90 24.61 8.05
C GLY A 34 25.80 23.91 6.70
N VAL A 35 24.68 24.07 5.99
CA VAL A 35 24.46 23.45 4.66
C VAL A 35 25.39 24.05 3.60
N VAL A 36 25.64 25.36 3.63
CA VAL A 36 26.55 26.02 2.68
C VAL A 36 28.01 25.58 2.89
N LEU A 37 28.46 25.43 4.14
CA LEU A 37 29.83 24.97 4.44
C LEU A 37 30.10 23.53 3.99
N VAL A 38 29.11 22.63 4.11
CA VAL A 38 29.25 21.23 3.64
C VAL A 38 29.36 21.16 2.11
N LEU A 39 28.58 21.98 1.39
CA LEU A 39 28.63 22.01 -0.08
C LEU A 39 29.96 22.58 -0.62
N VAL A 40 30.52 23.60 0.03
CA VAL A 40 31.81 24.19 -0.39
C VAL A 40 32.99 23.24 -0.15
N ILE A 41 32.99 22.49 0.96
CA ILE A 41 34.05 21.50 1.24
C ILE A 41 33.93 20.28 0.31
N GLY A 42 32.70 19.81 0.02
CA GLY A 42 32.47 18.71 -0.92
C GLY A 42 32.97 18.99 -2.34
N LEU A 43 32.78 20.23 -2.82
CA LEU A 43 33.27 20.64 -4.15
C LEU A 43 34.80 20.81 -4.21
N ALA A 44 35.44 21.21 -3.10
CA ALA A 44 36.90 21.37 -3.04
C ALA A 44 37.65 20.02 -3.04
N VAL A 45 37.08 18.97 -2.42
CA VAL A 45 37.68 17.62 -2.42
C VAL A 45 37.38 16.87 -3.73
N GLY A 46 36.20 17.06 -4.33
CA GLY A 46 35.81 16.42 -5.59
C GLY A 46 36.64 16.85 -6.82
N LEU A 47 37.19 18.07 -6.83
CA LEU A 47 38.05 18.57 -7.92
C LEU A 47 39.54 18.25 -7.73
N GLY A 48 40.00 17.95 -6.51
CA GLY A 48 41.41 17.71 -6.20
C GLY A 48 41.92 16.30 -6.51
N VAL A 49 41.03 15.29 -6.56
CA VAL A 49 41.41 13.89 -6.82
C VAL A 49 41.23 13.51 -8.31
N GLY A 50 40.58 14.36 -9.11
CA GLY A 50 40.17 14.06 -10.48
C GLY A 50 41.16 14.36 -11.61
N LEU A 51 42.39 14.81 -11.34
CA LEU A 51 43.33 15.25 -12.39
C LEU A 51 44.70 14.55 -12.42
N THR A 52 44.87 13.43 -11.70
CA THR A 52 46.14 12.69 -11.72
C THR A 52 45.98 11.23 -12.14
N ARG A 53 45.72 10.99 -13.44
CA ARG A 53 46.31 9.86 -14.18
C ARG A 53 45.92 9.91 -15.66
N GLY A 54 46.88 10.32 -16.49
CA GLY A 54 46.84 10.14 -17.92
C GLY A 54 47.98 9.22 -18.39
N LYS A 55 47.62 8.30 -19.30
CA LYS A 55 48.37 7.80 -20.47
C LYS A 55 49.06 6.41 -20.39
N GLY A 56 48.70 5.57 -21.38
CA GLY A 56 49.27 4.28 -21.78
C GLY A 56 48.17 3.21 -21.77
N GLY A 57 47.67 2.60 -22.85
CA GLY A 57 48.26 2.27 -24.14
C GLY A 57 48.68 0.80 -24.15
N GLY A 58 47.83 -0.11 -24.66
CA GLY A 58 48.15 -1.53 -24.84
C GLY A 58 46.93 -2.44 -24.75
N ASP A 59 46.56 -3.04 -25.88
CA ASP A 59 45.54 -4.07 -26.04
C ASP A 59 45.87 -5.32 -25.23
N ALA A 60 44.87 -5.88 -24.54
CA ALA A 60 44.79 -7.29 -24.18
C ALA A 60 43.34 -7.62 -23.83
N ASP A 61 42.77 -8.56 -24.58
CA ASP A 61 41.49 -9.21 -24.32
C ASP A 61 41.51 -9.86 -22.93
N ASP A 62 40.51 -9.57 -22.09
CA ASP A 62 40.11 -10.46 -21.00
C ASP A 62 38.62 -10.28 -20.70
N ASP A 63 37.94 -11.42 -20.70
CA ASP A 63 36.51 -11.61 -20.56
C ASP A 63 36.20 -11.69 -19.07
N GLY A 64 35.52 -10.67 -18.53
CA GLY A 64 35.26 -10.54 -17.10
C GLY A 64 33.97 -9.79 -16.87
N GLY A 65 32.87 -10.54 -16.86
CA GLY A 65 31.56 -10.04 -16.44
C GLY A 65 31.61 -9.49 -15.02
N ASP A 66 31.23 -8.23 -14.87
CA ASP A 66 30.89 -7.62 -13.59
C ASP A 66 29.39 -7.32 -13.59
N ASP A 67 28.69 -8.17 -12.85
CA ASP A 67 27.27 -8.10 -12.54
C ASP A 67 27.04 -6.96 -11.54
N GLY A 68 26.85 -5.77 -12.07
CA GLY A 68 26.17 -4.68 -11.37
C GLY A 68 24.68 -4.98 -11.29
N SER A 69 24.30 -5.94 -10.44
CA SER A 69 22.91 -6.29 -10.11
C SER A 69 22.23 -5.14 -9.38
N HIS A 70 21.86 -4.10 -10.11
CA HIS A 70 20.62 -3.41 -9.82
C HIS A 70 19.51 -4.38 -10.19
N ASN A 71 19.12 -5.18 -9.21
CA ASN A 71 18.07 -6.18 -9.32
C ASN A 71 16.71 -5.46 -9.51
N LYS A 72 16.49 -4.91 -10.71
CA LYS A 72 15.17 -4.63 -11.24
C LYS A 72 14.50 -5.98 -11.35
N SER A 73 13.74 -6.32 -10.32
CA SER A 73 12.86 -7.48 -10.26
C SER A 73 12.05 -7.55 -11.54
N ASN A 74 12.50 -8.36 -12.50
CA ASN A 74 11.70 -8.71 -13.65
C ASN A 74 10.56 -9.56 -13.10
N ASN A 75 9.34 -9.22 -13.51
CA ASN A 75 8.08 -9.91 -13.21
C ASN A 75 8.02 -11.37 -13.74
N THR A 76 9.17 -11.98 -14.05
CA THR A 76 9.32 -13.31 -14.63
C THR A 76 9.38 -14.43 -13.60
N ASP A 77 9.61 -14.11 -12.32
CA ASP A 77 9.75 -15.12 -11.24
C ASP A 77 8.47 -15.33 -10.42
N VAL A 78 7.40 -14.56 -10.67
CA VAL A 78 6.12 -14.73 -9.97
C VAL A 78 5.28 -15.81 -10.67
N PRO A 79 4.88 -16.89 -9.97
CA PRO A 79 4.03 -17.93 -10.53
C PRO A 79 2.70 -17.38 -11.05
N THR A 80 2.09 -18.07 -12.01
CA THR A 80 0.75 -17.71 -12.53
C THR A 80 -0.39 -18.03 -11.55
N SER A 81 -0.13 -18.84 -10.52
CA SER A 81 -1.09 -19.24 -9.49
C SER A 81 -0.43 -19.23 -8.11
N GLY A 82 -1.16 -18.80 -7.09
CA GLY A 82 -0.74 -18.86 -5.70
C GLY A 82 -1.04 -20.21 -5.01
N PRO A 83 -0.81 -20.28 -3.69
CA PRO A 83 -1.08 -21.48 -2.90
C PRO A 83 -2.59 -21.76 -2.84
N ASN A 84 -2.94 -23.04 -2.89
CA ASN A 84 -4.31 -23.50 -2.72
C ASN A 84 -4.63 -23.63 -1.23
N ARG A 85 -5.22 -22.60 -0.61
CA ARG A 85 -5.63 -22.64 0.79
C ARG A 85 -7.09 -23.06 0.91
N THR A 86 -7.36 -23.94 1.86
CA THR A 86 -8.71 -24.45 2.16
C THR A 86 -9.37 -23.76 3.34
N GLU A 87 -8.62 -22.92 4.07
CA GLU A 87 -9.10 -22.23 5.26
C GLU A 87 -8.50 -20.82 5.38
N ILE A 88 -9.26 -19.92 6.02
CA ILE A 88 -8.79 -18.57 6.38
C ILE A 88 -7.91 -18.69 7.62
N TRP A 89 -6.65 -18.25 7.51
CA TRP A 89 -5.78 -18.11 8.66
C TRP A 89 -6.32 -17.04 9.62
N LYS A 90 -6.45 -17.38 10.90
CA LYS A 90 -6.87 -16.47 11.96
C LYS A 90 -5.78 -16.42 13.03
N PRO A 91 -5.01 -15.33 13.15
CA PRO A 91 -4.03 -15.20 14.22
C PRO A 91 -4.73 -15.18 15.59
N LYS A 92 -4.02 -15.63 16.63
CA LYS A 92 -4.52 -15.55 18.01
C LYS A 92 -4.27 -14.12 18.54
N PRO A 93 -5.08 -13.61 19.48
CA PRO A 93 -4.70 -12.41 20.21
C PRO A 93 -3.29 -12.55 20.80
N ASN A 94 -2.51 -11.47 20.75
CA ASN A 94 -1.10 -11.41 21.17
C ASN A 94 -0.11 -12.24 20.32
N THR A 95 -0.47 -12.66 19.11
CA THR A 95 0.51 -13.16 18.14
C THR A 95 1.61 -12.12 17.92
N SER A 96 2.87 -12.55 18.03
CA SER A 96 4.03 -11.65 17.87
C SER A 96 4.22 -11.29 16.40
N TRP A 97 4.61 -10.05 16.12
CA TRP A 97 4.75 -9.58 14.75
C TRP A 97 5.85 -8.53 14.60
N GLN A 98 6.34 -8.39 13.38
CA GLN A 98 7.28 -7.37 12.94
C GLN A 98 6.77 -6.79 11.61
N ILE A 99 6.96 -5.49 11.42
CA ILE A 99 6.64 -4.77 10.18
C ILE A 99 7.90 -4.13 9.59
N ILE A 100 8.19 -4.40 8.31
CA ILE A 100 9.37 -3.87 7.60
C ILE A 100 8.94 -3.43 6.19
N LEU A 101 8.66 -2.13 6.05
CA LEU A 101 8.19 -1.55 4.78
C LEU A 101 9.24 -0.72 4.04
N ARG A 102 10.30 -0.29 4.74
CA ARG A 102 11.27 0.65 4.19
C ARG A 102 12.27 0.02 3.23
N TYR A 103 12.56 -1.27 3.44
CA TYR A 103 13.54 -2.04 2.68
C TYR A 103 13.08 -3.51 2.63
N PRO A 104 13.53 -4.31 1.63
CA PRO A 104 13.28 -5.74 1.62
C PRO A 104 13.80 -6.39 2.90
N ALA A 105 13.09 -7.40 3.43
CA ALA A 105 13.49 -8.09 4.64
C ALA A 105 14.81 -8.86 4.41
N ASP A 106 15.76 -8.65 5.31
CA ASP A 106 17.01 -9.41 5.31
C ASP A 106 16.79 -10.79 5.91
N ILE A 107 16.78 -11.80 5.03
CA ILE A 107 16.61 -13.22 5.37
C ILE A 107 17.87 -14.04 5.03
N SER A 108 19.01 -13.37 4.82
CA SER A 108 20.26 -14.00 4.37
C SER A 108 20.91 -14.93 5.42
N SER A 109 20.50 -14.81 6.68
CA SER A 109 20.91 -15.64 7.81
C SER A 109 20.28 -17.04 7.71
N SER A 110 21.03 -18.01 7.20
CA SER A 110 20.55 -19.39 6.92
C SER A 110 20.22 -20.24 8.15
N SER A 111 20.42 -19.74 9.36
CA SER A 111 20.22 -20.52 10.60
C SER A 111 19.17 -19.96 11.54
N VAL A 112 18.92 -18.64 11.53
CA VAL A 112 17.93 -18.01 12.42
C VAL A 112 17.33 -16.77 11.74
N ILE A 113 16.00 -16.74 11.63
CA ILE A 113 15.23 -15.55 11.26
C ILE A 113 15.18 -14.62 12.47
N SER A 114 15.59 -13.36 12.31
CA SER A 114 15.60 -12.36 13.38
C SER A 114 14.90 -11.07 12.94
N PRO A 115 14.00 -10.49 13.75
CA PRO A 115 13.60 -10.95 15.09
C PRO A 115 12.77 -12.24 15.09
N ASP A 116 12.85 -13.02 16.17
CA ASP A 116 12.03 -14.22 16.29
C ASP A 116 10.58 -13.85 16.68
N VAL A 117 9.76 -13.59 15.66
CA VAL A 117 8.32 -13.31 15.76
C VAL A 117 7.53 -14.30 14.91
N ASP A 118 6.23 -14.42 15.15
CA ASP A 118 5.36 -15.35 14.41
C ASP A 118 4.94 -14.81 13.04
N VAL A 119 4.80 -13.49 12.91
CA VAL A 119 4.26 -12.81 11.72
C VAL A 119 5.21 -11.73 11.23
N TYR A 120 5.41 -11.66 9.92
CA TYR A 120 6.11 -10.59 9.24
C TYR A 120 5.15 -9.86 8.31
N ASP A 121 5.05 -8.55 8.47
CA ASP A 121 4.32 -7.67 7.60
C ASP A 121 5.31 -6.88 6.72
N LEU A 122 5.27 -7.16 5.42
CA LEU A 122 6.31 -6.78 4.47
C LEU A 122 5.70 -6.12 3.23
N ASP A 123 6.42 -5.15 2.67
CA ASP A 123 6.01 -4.54 1.42
C ASP A 123 5.87 -5.58 0.29
N LEU A 124 4.70 -5.59 -0.36
CA LEU A 124 4.35 -6.53 -1.43
C LEU A 124 5.29 -6.44 -2.63
N PHE A 125 5.71 -5.24 -3.01
CA PHE A 125 6.45 -5.00 -4.25
C PHE A 125 7.95 -5.16 -4.03
N ASP A 126 8.48 -4.62 -2.93
CA ASP A 126 9.92 -4.55 -2.68
C ASP A 126 10.52 -5.92 -2.26
N ASN A 127 9.70 -6.83 -1.76
CA ASN A 127 10.16 -8.16 -1.35
C ASN A 127 10.02 -9.20 -2.46
N HIS A 128 11.06 -9.99 -2.70
CA HIS A 128 11.00 -11.09 -3.66
C HIS A 128 10.14 -12.25 -3.12
N ILE A 129 9.53 -13.06 -4.01
CA ILE A 129 8.73 -14.23 -3.59
C ILE A 129 9.53 -15.23 -2.75
N SER A 130 10.84 -15.37 -3.01
CA SER A 130 11.72 -16.21 -2.20
C SER A 130 11.80 -15.73 -0.76
N THR A 131 11.69 -14.42 -0.49
CA THR A 131 11.66 -13.87 0.87
C THR A 131 10.48 -14.41 1.65
N PHE A 132 9.29 -14.34 1.05
CA PHE A 132 8.07 -14.85 1.68
C PHE A 132 8.14 -16.36 1.89
N LYS A 133 8.65 -17.09 0.89
CA LYS A 133 8.82 -18.54 0.98
C LYS A 133 9.77 -18.94 2.11
N THR A 134 10.93 -18.29 2.25
CA THR A 134 11.90 -18.59 3.30
C THR A 134 11.33 -18.33 4.70
N LEU A 135 10.56 -17.25 4.88
CA LEU A 135 9.87 -16.97 6.14
C LEU A 135 8.84 -18.08 6.45
N GLN A 136 8.05 -18.49 5.47
CA GLN A 136 7.05 -19.54 5.63
C GLN A 136 7.66 -20.93 5.88
N ASP A 137 8.75 -21.28 5.19
CA ASP A 137 9.52 -22.51 5.43
C ASP A 137 10.12 -22.52 6.85
N SER A 138 10.38 -21.35 7.42
CA SER A 138 10.82 -21.15 8.81
C SER A 138 9.66 -21.09 9.83
N GLY A 139 8.45 -21.46 9.40
CA GLY A 139 7.25 -21.51 10.24
C GLY A 139 6.58 -20.16 10.51
N LYS A 140 7.00 -19.09 9.81
CA LYS A 140 6.42 -17.75 9.97
C LYS A 140 5.18 -17.57 9.09
N LYS A 141 4.39 -16.54 9.39
CA LYS A 141 3.28 -16.07 8.54
C LYS A 141 3.67 -14.75 7.89
N VAL A 142 3.25 -14.53 6.65
CA VAL A 142 3.58 -13.31 5.90
C VAL A 142 2.29 -12.53 5.62
N ILE A 143 2.25 -11.28 6.06
CA ILE A 143 1.27 -10.27 5.64
C ILE A 143 1.96 -9.40 4.59
N CYS A 144 1.26 -9.12 3.50
CA CYS A 144 1.78 -8.27 2.43
C CYS A 144 1.09 -6.91 2.44
N TYR A 145 1.87 -5.89 2.79
CA TYR A 145 1.48 -4.48 2.76
C TYR A 145 1.41 -3.97 1.31
N PHE A 146 0.38 -3.18 1.04
CA PHE A 146 0.35 -2.25 -0.08
C PHE A 146 -0.61 -1.11 0.24
N SER A 147 -0.36 0.09 -0.29
CA SER A 147 -1.36 1.14 -0.16
C SER A 147 -2.57 0.85 -1.05
N ALA A 148 -3.77 0.84 -0.45
CA ALA A 148 -5.02 0.63 -1.16
C ALA A 148 -5.79 1.93 -1.39
N GLY A 149 -5.63 2.91 -0.50
CA GLY A 149 -6.28 4.22 -0.59
C GLY A 149 -5.40 5.36 -1.07
N SER A 150 -4.17 5.06 -1.50
CA SER A 150 -3.31 6.02 -2.18
C SER A 150 -2.62 5.44 -3.42
N TYR A 151 -2.26 6.35 -4.32
CA TYR A 151 -1.41 6.14 -5.48
C TYR A 151 0.03 6.49 -5.09
N GLU A 152 0.99 5.68 -5.54
CA GLU A 152 2.42 5.81 -5.25
C GLU A 152 3.20 5.87 -6.58
N ASP A 153 3.83 7.01 -6.91
CA ASP A 153 4.45 7.26 -8.22
C ASP A 153 5.74 6.44 -8.51
N TRP A 154 6.19 5.66 -7.54
CA TRP A 154 7.34 4.77 -7.65
C TRP A 154 6.96 3.31 -7.92
N ARG A 155 5.68 2.92 -7.76
CA ARG A 155 5.24 1.54 -8.01
C ARG A 155 5.25 1.19 -9.49
N GLU A 156 5.50 -0.07 -9.80
CA GLU A 156 5.55 -0.57 -11.18
C GLU A 156 4.19 -0.47 -11.89
N ASP A 157 3.10 -0.54 -11.14
CA ASP A 157 1.72 -0.46 -11.65
C ASP A 157 1.17 0.97 -11.74
N LYS A 158 2.00 2.00 -11.51
CA LYS A 158 1.56 3.41 -11.54
C LYS A 158 0.91 3.84 -12.85
N GLY A 159 1.20 3.16 -13.96
CA GLY A 159 0.61 3.42 -15.27
C GLY A 159 -0.83 2.91 -15.45
N GLU A 160 -1.33 2.11 -14.51
CA GLU A 160 -2.69 1.54 -14.55
C GLU A 160 -3.74 2.47 -13.89
N TRP A 161 -3.31 3.62 -13.36
CA TRP A 161 -4.18 4.58 -12.68
C TRP A 161 -4.67 5.65 -13.65
N ASP A 162 -5.97 5.92 -13.62
CA ASP A 162 -6.55 7.04 -14.35
C ASP A 162 -6.29 8.35 -13.59
N ASP A 163 -5.83 9.40 -14.29
CA ASP A 163 -5.60 10.73 -13.67
C ASP A 163 -6.84 11.28 -12.95
N LYS A 164 -8.05 10.97 -13.44
CA LYS A 164 -9.33 11.39 -12.83
C LYS A 164 -9.61 10.74 -11.47
N ASP A 165 -8.90 9.67 -11.15
CA ASP A 165 -9.06 8.95 -9.89
C ASP A 165 -8.10 9.48 -8.81
N LEU A 166 -7.15 10.36 -9.19
CA LEU A 166 -6.14 10.91 -8.30
C LEU A 166 -6.63 12.21 -7.64
N GLY A 167 -6.54 12.24 -6.31
CA GLY A 167 -6.86 13.39 -5.47
C GLY A 167 -5.66 14.26 -5.12
N LYS A 168 -5.73 14.86 -3.93
CA LYS A 168 -4.63 15.64 -3.35
C LYS A 168 -3.46 14.74 -2.96
N GLY A 169 -2.28 15.34 -2.91
CA GLY A 169 -1.11 14.69 -2.36
C GLY A 169 -1.31 14.30 -0.90
N LEU A 170 -0.78 13.14 -0.51
CA LEU A 170 -0.83 12.65 0.86
C LEU A 170 0.23 13.39 1.69
N GLU A 171 -0.18 14.02 2.79
CA GLU A 171 0.70 14.92 3.54
C GLU A 171 1.88 14.16 4.15
N GLY A 172 3.11 14.61 3.87
CA GLY A 172 4.33 13.97 4.37
C GLY A 172 4.95 12.94 3.41
N TRP A 173 4.25 12.56 2.34
CA TRP A 173 4.66 11.51 1.42
C TRP A 173 4.72 12.05 -0.02
N ALA A 174 5.92 12.45 -0.44
CA ALA A 174 6.13 13.00 -1.78
C ALA A 174 5.93 11.91 -2.85
N GLY A 175 5.19 12.24 -3.91
CA GLY A 175 4.85 11.29 -4.97
C GLY A 175 3.59 10.46 -4.66
N GLU A 176 3.00 10.63 -3.48
CA GLU A 176 1.81 9.90 -3.04
C GLU A 176 0.55 10.76 -3.11
N LYS A 177 -0.57 10.19 -3.55
CA LYS A 177 -1.86 10.91 -3.68
C LYS A 177 -3.02 10.05 -3.20
N TRP A 178 -4.01 10.67 -2.57
CA TRP A 178 -5.30 10.01 -2.28
C TRP A 178 -5.98 9.55 -3.58
N VAL A 179 -6.74 8.46 -3.52
CA VAL A 179 -7.44 7.91 -4.70
C VAL A 179 -8.93 7.78 -4.48
N ASN A 180 -9.69 7.83 -5.57
CA ASN A 180 -11.13 7.63 -5.53
C ASN A 180 -11.44 6.14 -5.30
N VAL A 181 -11.62 5.75 -4.03
CA VAL A 181 -11.87 4.35 -3.62
C VAL A 181 -13.19 3.76 -4.13
N SER A 182 -14.07 4.58 -4.70
CA SER A 182 -15.31 4.14 -5.37
C SER A 182 -15.15 3.98 -6.88
N SER A 183 -13.96 4.24 -7.45
CA SER A 183 -13.68 4.10 -8.88
C SER A 183 -13.55 2.62 -9.29
N PRO A 184 -14.21 2.19 -10.38
CA PRO A 184 -14.00 0.87 -10.97
C PRO A 184 -12.55 0.60 -11.40
N ASN A 185 -11.81 1.64 -11.82
CA ASN A 185 -10.41 1.47 -12.20
C ASN A 185 -9.51 1.24 -10.97
N VAL A 186 -9.73 1.97 -9.88
CA VAL A 186 -9.05 1.72 -8.59
C VAL A 186 -9.34 0.30 -8.08
N HIS A 187 -10.59 -0.18 -8.20
CA HIS A 187 -10.94 -1.56 -7.88
C HIS A 187 -10.19 -2.57 -8.75
N LYS A 188 -10.05 -2.31 -10.05
CA LYS A 188 -9.25 -3.15 -10.97
C LYS A 188 -7.79 -3.21 -10.51
N VAL A 189 -7.16 -2.08 -10.20
CA VAL A 189 -5.77 -2.05 -9.69
C VAL A 189 -5.64 -2.87 -8.41
N MET A 190 -6.56 -2.71 -7.46
CA MET A 190 -6.51 -3.49 -6.22
C MET A 190 -6.74 -4.98 -6.41
N LYS A 191 -7.60 -5.40 -7.34
CA LYS A 191 -7.73 -6.82 -7.69
C LYS A 191 -6.40 -7.39 -8.14
N GLU A 192 -5.66 -6.65 -8.98
CA GLU A 192 -4.34 -7.09 -9.44
C GLU A 192 -3.29 -7.11 -8.33
N ARG A 193 -3.30 -6.13 -7.41
CA ARG A 193 -2.43 -6.14 -6.21
C ARG A 193 -2.73 -7.32 -5.28
N ILE A 194 -4.01 -7.59 -5.00
CA ILE A 194 -4.44 -8.74 -4.18
C ILE A 194 -4.08 -10.06 -4.87
N ASN A 195 -4.30 -10.17 -6.19
CA ASN A 195 -3.88 -11.33 -6.98
C ASN A 195 -2.36 -11.51 -6.96
N LEU A 196 -1.58 -10.43 -7.04
CA LEU A 196 -0.13 -10.48 -6.91
C LEU A 196 0.29 -10.99 -5.53
N ALA A 197 -0.33 -10.49 -4.45
CA ALA A 197 -0.08 -10.97 -3.10
C ALA A 197 -0.37 -12.47 -2.97
N TRP A 198 -1.50 -12.94 -3.51
CA TRP A 198 -1.83 -14.36 -3.55
C TRP A 198 -0.78 -15.16 -4.34
N ARG A 199 -0.40 -14.74 -5.56
CA ARG A 199 0.61 -15.43 -6.39
C ARG A 199 2.00 -15.46 -5.74
N LYS A 200 2.36 -14.44 -4.96
CA LYS A 200 3.61 -14.41 -4.17
C LYS A 200 3.50 -15.20 -2.86
N GLY A 201 2.33 -15.76 -2.55
CA GLY A 201 2.15 -16.67 -1.42
C GLY A 201 1.83 -15.98 -0.10
N CYS A 202 1.53 -14.68 -0.06
CA CYS A 202 1.18 -13.95 1.16
C CYS A 202 0.03 -14.64 1.92
N ASP A 203 0.12 -14.78 3.24
CA ASP A 203 -0.91 -15.41 4.09
C ASP A 203 -2.08 -14.49 4.38
N ALA A 204 -1.83 -13.17 4.44
CA ALA A 204 -2.83 -12.12 4.47
C ALA A 204 -2.32 -10.87 3.75
N ILE A 205 -3.16 -9.84 3.66
CA ILE A 205 -2.84 -8.54 3.08
C ILE A 205 -3.01 -7.45 4.14
N ASP A 206 -2.24 -6.36 4.02
CA ASP A 206 -2.41 -5.12 4.79
C ASP A 206 -2.64 -3.94 3.83
N PRO A 207 -3.91 -3.62 3.52
CA PRO A 207 -4.27 -2.53 2.62
C PRO A 207 -4.30 -1.18 3.36
N ASP A 208 -3.31 -0.32 3.13
CA ASP A 208 -3.17 0.96 3.85
C ASP A 208 -3.99 2.11 3.22
N ASN A 209 -4.10 3.23 3.94
CA ASN A 209 -4.72 4.49 3.54
C ASN A 209 -6.23 4.38 3.23
N VAL A 210 -6.91 3.39 3.78
CA VAL A 210 -8.36 3.16 3.59
C VAL A 210 -9.25 4.17 4.31
N ASP A 211 -8.64 5.17 4.94
CA ASP A 211 -9.24 6.20 5.76
C ASP A 211 -9.25 7.58 5.10
N GLY A 212 -9.13 7.67 3.77
CA GLY A 212 -9.10 8.96 3.05
C GLY A 212 -10.27 9.91 3.38
N TYR A 213 -11.43 9.40 3.82
CA TYR A 213 -12.59 10.19 4.23
C TYR A 213 -12.33 11.15 5.41
N GLN A 214 -11.36 10.84 6.28
CA GLN A 214 -11.00 11.70 7.41
C GLN A 214 -9.86 12.67 7.11
N ASN A 215 -9.38 12.69 5.86
CA ASN A 215 -8.22 13.46 5.40
C ASN A 215 -8.63 14.49 4.33
N ASP A 216 -7.78 15.49 4.07
CA ASP A 216 -7.95 16.42 2.94
C ASP A 216 -7.63 15.74 1.60
N ASN A 217 -8.53 14.86 1.16
CA ASN A 217 -8.32 13.99 0.01
C ASN A 217 -8.57 14.67 -1.35
N GLY A 218 -9.35 15.75 -1.39
CA GLY A 218 -9.70 16.46 -2.63
C GLY A 218 -10.68 15.74 -3.57
N LEU A 219 -11.29 14.64 -3.12
CA LEU A 219 -12.20 13.77 -3.88
C LEU A 219 -13.61 13.70 -3.27
N GLY A 220 -13.80 14.27 -2.08
CA GLY A 220 -15.08 14.23 -1.37
C GLY A 220 -15.41 12.85 -0.80
N LEU A 221 -14.39 12.05 -0.46
CA LEU A 221 -14.57 10.72 0.11
C LEU A 221 -15.38 10.76 1.41
N THR A 222 -16.30 9.82 1.56
CA THR A 222 -17.14 9.64 2.75
C THR A 222 -16.76 8.38 3.51
N GLU A 223 -17.15 8.30 4.78
CA GLU A 223 -16.98 7.08 5.59
C GLU A 223 -17.65 5.85 4.92
N GLN A 224 -18.79 6.07 4.26
CA GLN A 224 -19.51 5.01 3.55
C GLN A 224 -18.73 4.47 2.34
N ASP A 225 -17.95 5.32 1.66
CA ASP A 225 -17.04 4.89 0.59
C ASP A 225 -15.98 3.95 1.16
N SER A 226 -15.35 4.30 2.29
CA SER A 226 -14.38 3.43 2.96
C SER A 226 -14.99 2.12 3.45
N VAL A 227 -16.20 2.13 4.01
CA VAL A 227 -16.90 0.90 4.41
C VAL A 227 -17.17 -0.01 3.21
N ASN A 228 -17.63 0.55 2.10
CA ASN A 228 -17.88 -0.22 0.87
C ASN A 228 -16.57 -0.77 0.30
N TYR A 229 -15.51 0.03 0.32
CA TYR A 229 -14.20 -0.34 -0.19
C TYR A 229 -13.55 -1.45 0.66
N MET A 230 -13.63 -1.38 1.98
CA MET A 230 -13.11 -2.43 2.87
C MET A 230 -13.85 -3.76 2.69
N LYS A 231 -15.17 -3.73 2.45
CA LYS A 231 -15.93 -4.95 2.10
C LYS A 231 -15.44 -5.52 0.78
N PHE A 232 -15.27 -4.68 -0.24
CA PHE A 232 -14.71 -5.08 -1.52
C PHE A 232 -13.33 -5.73 -1.37
N LEU A 233 -12.38 -5.09 -0.67
CA LEU A 233 -11.04 -5.64 -0.46
C LEU A 233 -11.08 -6.98 0.26
N SER A 234 -11.93 -7.11 1.29
CA SER A 234 -12.11 -8.36 2.02
C SER A 234 -12.70 -9.48 1.16
N GLU A 235 -13.71 -9.17 0.35
CA GLU A 235 -14.35 -10.14 -0.56
C GLU A 235 -13.37 -10.60 -1.64
N GLU A 236 -12.61 -9.68 -2.25
CA GLU A 236 -11.60 -10.04 -3.25
C GLU A 236 -10.46 -10.88 -2.65
N ALA A 237 -10.00 -10.56 -1.45
CA ALA A 237 -9.01 -11.36 -0.73
C ALA A 237 -9.54 -12.77 -0.43
N GLU A 238 -10.81 -12.91 -0.01
CA GLU A 238 -11.40 -14.23 0.22
C GLU A 238 -11.49 -15.05 -1.07
N VAL A 239 -11.91 -14.44 -2.20
CA VAL A 239 -12.02 -15.11 -3.51
C VAL A 239 -10.67 -15.67 -3.98
N GLN A 240 -9.59 -14.92 -3.78
CA GLN A 240 -8.24 -15.36 -4.19
C GLN A 240 -7.65 -16.37 -3.21
N HIS A 241 -7.80 -16.15 -1.90
CA HIS A 241 -7.12 -16.97 -0.89
C HIS A 241 -7.84 -18.28 -0.59
N VAL A 242 -9.17 -18.33 -0.68
CA VAL A 242 -9.94 -19.55 -0.41
C VAL A 242 -10.61 -19.99 -1.71
N HIS A 243 -10.03 -20.99 -2.37
CA HIS A 243 -10.77 -21.73 -3.39
C HIS A 243 -11.93 -22.46 -2.71
N ARG A 244 -13.08 -21.80 -2.59
CA ARG A 244 -14.34 -22.50 -2.43
C ARG A 244 -14.51 -23.32 -3.71
N PRO A 245 -14.63 -24.66 -3.64
CA PRO A 245 -15.01 -25.44 -4.81
C PRO A 245 -16.26 -24.79 -5.37
N GLU A 246 -16.21 -24.31 -6.62
CA GLU A 246 -17.36 -23.70 -7.27
C GLU A 246 -18.52 -24.70 -7.23
N GLU A 247 -19.48 -24.50 -6.32
CA GLU A 247 -20.86 -24.90 -6.58
C GLU A 247 -21.38 -24.02 -7.70
N ARG A 248 -20.96 -24.41 -8.91
CA ARG A 248 -21.49 -24.12 -10.23
C ARG A 248 -22.37 -22.88 -10.30
N ARG A 249 -21.94 -21.95 -11.14
CA ARG A 249 -22.76 -21.05 -11.98
C ARG A 249 -23.91 -21.80 -12.70
N ARG A 250 -24.91 -22.29 -11.95
CA ARG A 250 -26.16 -22.93 -12.43
C ARG A 250 -27.36 -21.98 -12.37
N HIS A 251 -27.14 -20.67 -12.26
CA HIS A 251 -28.24 -19.69 -12.27
C HIS A 251 -28.25 -18.71 -13.44
N HIS A 252 -27.43 -18.91 -14.49
CA HIS A 252 -27.45 -18.02 -15.67
C HIS A 252 -27.72 -18.71 -17.03
N GLN A 253 -28.25 -19.95 -17.03
CA GLN A 253 -28.81 -20.58 -18.23
C GLN A 253 -30.14 -21.31 -17.96
N ARG A 254 -31.12 -20.59 -17.40
CA ARG A 254 -32.55 -20.91 -17.63
C ARG A 254 -33.27 -19.68 -18.15
N GLY A 255 -32.78 -19.18 -19.27
CA GLY A 255 -33.55 -18.33 -20.17
C GLY A 255 -34.42 -19.19 -21.09
N HIS A 256 -35.70 -18.88 -21.12
CA HIS A 256 -36.64 -19.14 -22.22
C HIS A 256 -36.91 -20.59 -22.68
N ARG A 257 -37.90 -21.22 -22.03
CA ARG A 257 -39.02 -21.81 -22.78
C ARG A 257 -40.33 -21.28 -22.19
N ARG A 258 -40.98 -20.40 -22.95
CA ARG A 258 -42.40 -20.06 -22.77
C ARG A 258 -43.18 -21.20 -23.40
N ASP A 259 -43.94 -21.92 -22.60
CA ASP A 259 -44.91 -22.91 -23.09
C ASP A 259 -46.31 -22.30 -22.92
N PRO A 260 -46.96 -21.80 -23.99
CA PRO A 260 -48.34 -21.41 -23.92
C PRO A 260 -49.19 -22.63 -24.25
N LEU A 261 -50.11 -23.00 -23.36
CA LEU A 261 -51.43 -23.60 -23.63
C LEU A 261 -51.85 -24.53 -22.47
N LEU A 262 -52.33 -23.92 -21.39
CA LEU A 262 -53.27 -24.57 -20.48
C LEU A 262 -54.56 -23.75 -20.51
N ARG A 263 -55.40 -24.03 -21.51
CA ARG A 263 -56.80 -23.60 -21.50
C ARG A 263 -57.67 -24.85 -21.52
N GLN A 264 -58.42 -25.01 -20.45
CA GLN A 264 -59.45 -26.01 -20.23
C GLN A 264 -60.40 -26.13 -21.43
N ARG A 265 -60.79 -27.36 -21.79
CA ARG A 265 -62.21 -27.81 -21.86
C ARG A 265 -62.32 -29.28 -22.26
N ALA A 266 -63.14 -29.99 -21.49
CA ALA A 266 -63.66 -31.32 -21.79
C ALA A 266 -64.70 -31.27 -22.91
N VAL A 267 -64.71 -32.27 -23.82
CA VAL A 267 -65.90 -32.96 -24.38
C VAL A 267 -65.47 -34.35 -24.88
N HIS A 268 -66.37 -35.32 -24.69
CA HIS A 268 -66.39 -36.77 -24.93
C HIS A 268 -66.29 -37.25 -26.42
N PRO A 269 -66.31 -38.59 -26.69
CA PRO A 269 -65.54 -39.27 -27.75
C PRO A 269 -66.36 -39.60 -29.02
N VAL A 270 -65.66 -39.99 -30.09
CA VAL A 270 -66.22 -40.75 -31.22
C VAL A 270 -65.16 -41.75 -31.76
N LEU A 271 -65.57 -43.02 -31.74
CA LEU A 271 -65.04 -44.25 -32.37
C LEU A 271 -63.67 -44.79 -31.93
#